data_AF-A0A523D8L9-F1
#
_entry.id   AF-A0A523D8L9-F1
#
_cell.length_a   1.000
_cell.length_b   1.000
_cell.length_c   1.000
_cell.angle_alpha   90.00
_cell.angle_beta   90.00
_cell.angle_gamma   90.00
#
_symmetry.space_group_name_H-M   'P 1'
#
loop_
_entity.id
_entity.type
_entity.pdbx_description
1 polymer ?
#
loop_
_entity_poly.entity_id
_entity_poly.type
_entity_poly.pdbx_seq_one_letter_code
_entity_poly.pdbx_strand_id
1 'polypeptide(L)' 'MNRIKEALEGKTIFITGATGFLGQPLVEKILRIAPGVKRLYLLIRPKEQLGGQTMTAEQRLTKELFRS' A
#
# COMPACT_ATOMS: atom_id res chain seq x y z
N MET A 1 -21.70 -4.95 13.31
CA MET A 1 -21.68 -4.21 12.03
C MET A 1 -20.32 -3.55 11.89
N ASN A 2 -19.48 -3.95 10.93
CA ASN A 2 -18.18 -3.30 10.74
C ASN A 2 -18.34 -2.25 9.63
N ARG A 3 -18.65 -1.03 10.04
CA ARG A 3 -18.91 0.11 9.14
C ARG A 3 -17.80 0.33 8.10
N ILE A 4 -16.54 0.03 8.44
CA ILE A 4 -15.40 0.18 7.53
C ILE A 4 -15.49 -0.85 6.39
N LYS A 5 -15.82 -2.10 6.70
CA LYS A 5 -15.97 -3.17 5.68
C LYS A 5 -17.05 -2.80 4.68
N GLU A 6 -18.24 -2.45 5.18
CA GLU A 6 -19.39 -2.07 4.35
C GLU A 6 -19.11 -0.83 3.49
N ALA A 7 -18.41 0.17 4.03
CA ALA A 7 -18.06 1.37 3.27
C ALA A 7 -17.06 1.10 2.13
N LEU A 8 -16.18 0.10 2.29
CA LEU A 8 -15.13 -0.24 1.33
C LEU A 8 -15.52 -1.38 0.38
N GLU A 9 -16.68 -2.01 0.58
CA GLU A 9 -17.18 -3.11 -0.24
C GLU A 9 -17.28 -2.71 -1.73
N GLY A 10 -16.70 -3.53 -2.60
CA GLY A 10 -16.65 -3.33 -4.05
C GLY A 10 -15.83 -2.11 -4.50
N LYS A 11 -15.22 -1.34 -3.59
CA LYS A 11 -14.48 -0.12 -3.95
C LYS A 11 -13.16 -0.44 -4.63
N THR A 12 -12.76 0.46 -5.52
CA THR A 12 -11.40 0.54 -6.06
C THR A 12 -10.72 1.72 -5.39
N ILE A 13 -9.57 1.50 -4.78
CA ILE A 13 -8.88 2.48 -3.93
C ILE A 13 -7.51 2.79 -4.55
N PHE A 14 -7.21 4.07 -4.72
CA PHE A 14 -5.90 4.56 -5.14
C PHE A 14 -5.18 5.20 -3.95
N ILE A 15 -4.00 4.69 -3.60
CA ILE A 15 -3.20 5.17 -2.46
C ILE A 15 -1.89 5.75 -2.97
N THR A 16 -1.68 7.02 -2.67
CA THR A 16 -0.39 7.69 -2.79
C THR A 16 0.39 7.58 -1.48
N GLY A 17 1.70 7.40 -1.55
CA GLY A 17 2.51 7.29 -0.32
C GLY A 17 2.32 5.96 0.42
N ALA A 18 1.88 4.90 -0.28
CA ALA A 18 1.65 3.56 0.26
C ALA A 18 2.87 2.97 0.99
N THR A 19 4.07 3.40 0.63
CA THR A 19 5.33 2.98 1.24
C THR A 19 5.76 3.81 2.46
N GLY A 20 5.01 4.84 2.84
CA GLY A 20 5.33 5.70 3.98
C GLY A 20 4.89 5.11 5.31
N PHE A 21 5.27 5.77 6.41
CA PHE A 21 4.98 5.35 7.78
C PHE A 21 3.51 4.96 8.03
N LEU A 22 2.56 5.76 7.54
CA LEU A 22 1.13 5.45 7.66
C LEU A 22 0.59 4.62 6.49
N GLY A 23 1.22 4.70 5.32
CA GLY A 23 0.75 4.02 4.11
C GLY A 23 0.85 2.51 4.22
N GLN A 24 1.97 2.00 4.74
CA GLN A 24 2.21 0.56 4.87
C GLN A 24 1.17 -0.13 5.76
N PRO A 25 0.98 0.28 7.02
CA PRO A 25 -0.03 -0.34 7.89
C PRO A 25 -1.46 -0.10 7.39
N LEU A 26 -1.74 1.00 6.67
CA LEU A 26 -3.05 1.22 6.07
C LEU A 26 -3.34 0.18 4.98
N VAL A 27 -2.38 -0.08 4.08
CA VAL A 27 -2.50 -1.12 3.05
C VAL A 27 -2.69 -2.49 3.70
N GLU A 28 -1.87 -2.83 4.69
CA GLU A 28 -1.99 -4.08 5.44
C GLU A 28 -3.37 -4.22 6.10
N LYS A 29 -3.85 -3.14 6.74
CA LYS A 29 -5.15 -3.12 7.41
C LYS A 29 -6.27 -3.35 6.42
N ILE A 30 -6.28 -2.66 5.28
CA ILE A 30 -7.30 -2.84 4.24
C ILE A 30 -7.30 -4.29 3.76
N LEU A 31 -6.14 -4.86 3.44
CA LEU A 31 -6.03 -6.25 2.98
C LEU A 31 -6.51 -7.26 4.03
N ARG A 32 -6.24 -7.00 5.32
CA ARG A 32 -6.60 -7.90 6.43
C ARG A 32 -8.07 -7.81 6.83
N ILE A 33 -8.63 -6.59 6.85
CA ILE A 33 -9.96 -6.35 7.42
C ILE A 33 -11.02 -5.98 6.40
N ALA A 34 -10.72 -5.72 5.14
CA ALA A 34 -11.70 -5.35 4.12
C ALA A 34 -11.50 -6.15 2.82
N PRO A 35 -11.70 -7.49 2.86
CA PRO A 35 -11.47 -8.35 1.69
C PRO A 35 -12.40 -8.05 0.50
N GLY A 36 -13.51 -7.34 0.74
CA GLY A 36 -14.45 -6.91 -0.31
C GLY A 36 -13.97 -5.71 -1.14
N VAL A 37 -12.82 -5.12 -0.82
CA VAL A 37 -12.19 -4.12 -1.71
C VAL A 37 -11.86 -4.79 -3.05
N LYS A 38 -12.45 -4.29 -4.13
CA LYS A 38 -12.30 -4.84 -5.47
C LYS A 38 -10.86 -4.74 -5.98
N ARG A 39 -10.19 -3.62 -5.71
CA ARG A 39 -8.82 -3.37 -6.19
C ARG A 39 -8.12 -2.26 -5.41
N LEU A 40 -6.83 -2.46 -5.15
CA LEU A 40 -5.91 -1.44 -4.64
C LEU A 40 -4.91 -1.06 -5.74
N TYR A 41 -4.75 0.23 -5.99
CA TYR A 41 -3.70 0.79 -6.84
C TYR A 41 -2.74 1.59 -5.95
N LEU A 42 -1.46 1.26 -6.02
CA LEU A 42 -0.43 1.90 -5.18
C LEU A 42 0.52 2.69 -6.08
N LEU A 43 0.61 4.02 -5.86
CA LEU A 43 1.62 4.83 -6.52
C LEU A 43 2.94 4.73 -5.73
N ILE A 44 3.92 4.07 -6.34
CA ILE A 44 5.25 3.92 -5.76
C ILE A 44 6.25 4.62 -6.67
N ARG A 45 6.95 5.62 -6.11
CA ARG A 45 8.04 6.32 -6.79
C ARG A 45 9.36 5.60 -6.51
N PRO A 46 10.31 5.56 -7.45
CA PRO A 46 11.69 5.19 -7.16
C PRO A 46 12.26 6.04 -6.02
N LYS A 47 13.25 5.51 -5.30
CA LYS A 47 13.91 6.22 -4.20
C LYS A 47 15.42 6.15 -4.37
N GLU A 48 16.05 7.30 -4.48
CA GLU A 48 17.51 7.39 -4.43
C GLU A 48 18.01 7.09 -3.01
N GLN A 49 18.96 6.17 -2.90
CA GLN A 49 19.64 5.87 -1.65
C GLN A 49 20.93 6.68 -1.53
N LEU A 50 21.39 6.84 -0.29
CA LEU A 50 22.73 7.33 0.00
C LEU A 50 23.74 6.43 -0.74
N GLY A 51 24.56 7.04 -1.61
CA GLY A 51 25.50 6.32 -2.47
C GLY A 51 25.08 6.23 -3.95
N GLY A 52 23.99 6.91 -4.36
CA GLY A 52 23.60 7.03 -5.77
C GLY A 52 22.95 5.77 -6.36
N GLN A 53 22.55 4.82 -5.51
CA GLN A 53 21.79 3.65 -5.94
C GLN A 53 20.29 3.98 -5.92
N THR A 54 19.63 3.83 -7.07
CA THR A 54 18.18 3.95 -7.18
C THR A 54 17.49 2.66 -6.75
N MET A 55 16.62 2.72 -5.73
CA MET A 55 15.65 1.67 -5.48
C MET A 55 14.47 1.82 -6.43
N THR A 56 14.21 0.77 -7.22
CA THR A 56 13.07 0.73 -8.14
C THR A 56 11.74 0.65 -7.39
N ALA A 57 10.64 1.00 -8.06
CA ALA A 57 9.30 0.88 -7.48
C ALA A 57 8.98 -0.56 -7.05
N GLU A 58 9.43 -1.56 -7.80
CA GLU A 58 9.21 -2.99 -7.50
C GLU A 58 10.02 -3.45 -6.28
N GLN A 59 11.28 -3.02 -6.17
CA GLN A 59 12.11 -3.29 -4.99
C GLN A 59 11.50 -2.66 -3.74
N ARG A 60 10.98 -1.42 -3.87
CA ARG A 60 10.28 -0.74 -2.79
C ARG A 60 9.00 -1.46 -2.40
N LEU A 61 8.16 -1.86 -3.35
CA LEU A 61 6.96 -2.67 -3.09
C LEU A 61 7.32 -3.92 -2.26
N THR A 62 8.29 -4.69 -2.73
CA THR A 62 8.68 -5.95 -2.08
C THR A 62 9.26 -5.72 -0.69
N LYS A 63 10.18 -4.76 -0.54
CA LYS A 63 10.89 -4.52 0.73
C LYS A 63 10.02 -3.79 1.76
N GLU A 64 9.19 -2.85 1.33
CA GLU A 64 8.48 -1.92 2.21
C GLU A 64 7.03 -2.33 2.50
N LEU A 65 6.40 -3.20 1.67
CA LEU A 65 5.00 -3.61 1.88
C LEU A 65 4.81 -5.11 2.13
N PHE A 66 5.73 -5.97 1.69
CA PHE A 66 5.59 -7.44 1.82
C PHE A 66 6.57 -8.09 2.81
N ARG A 67 7.52 -7.32 3.34
CA ARG A 67 8.53 -7.79 4.32
C ARG A 67 8.49 -7.02 5.65
N SER A 68 7.51 -6.14 5.84
CA SER A 68 7.27 -5.35 7.06
C SER A 68 6.56 -6.16 8.13
#